data_AF-A0A135VL79-F1
#
_entry.id   AF-A0A135VL79-F1
#
_cell.length_a   1.000
_cell.length_b   1.000
_cell.length_c   1.000
_cell.angle_alpha   90.00
_cell.angle_beta   90.00
_cell.angle_gamma   90.00
#
_symmetry.space_group_name_H-M   'P 1'
#
loop_
_entity.id
_entity.type
_entity.pdbx_description
1 polymer ?
#
loop_
_entity_poly.entity_id
_entity_poly.type
_entity_poly.pdbx_seq_one_letter_code
_entity_poly.pdbx_strand_id
1 'polypeptide(L)'
;MIRFIGLVIATALLNVGLYNVLFVLAPLAAGIVCGFFIFSPKLGTFGGFLGSAVAYIPFLIVLESIESSGADFLSLIVAAMILSMIGAVGGFIGGIMGAKSRKRVQV
;
A
#
# COMPACT_ATOMS: atom_id res chain seq x y z
N MET A 1 -4.05 9.15 -16.12
CA MET A 1 -2.82 8.44 -15.71
C MET A 1 -2.03 9.18 -14.63
N ILE A 2 -1.73 10.47 -14.78
CA ILE A 2 -1.01 11.28 -13.76
C ILE A 2 -1.60 11.16 -12.35
N ARG A 3 -2.94 11.20 -12.21
CA ARG A 3 -3.63 11.02 -10.92
C ARG A 3 -3.36 9.67 -10.27
N PHE A 4 -3.29 8.60 -11.06
CA PHE A 4 -3.04 7.24 -10.55
C PHE A 4 -1.60 7.11 -10.04
N ILE A 5 -0.63 7.62 -10.80
CA ILE A 5 0.79 7.62 -10.41
C ILE A 5 0.99 8.44 -9.13
N GLY A 6 0.39 9.63 -9.05
CA GLY A 6 0.45 10.46 -7.84
C GLY A 6 -0.14 9.76 -6.61
N LEU A 7 -1.23 9.00 -6.78
CA LEU A 7 -1.83 8.20 -5.71
C LEU A 7 -0.93 7.04 -5.27
N VAL A 8 -0.27 6.34 -6.20
CA VAL A 8 0.69 5.28 -5.87
C VAL A 8 1.87 5.85 -5.07
N ILE A 9 2.42 7.00 -5.49
CA ILE A 9 3.50 7.68 -4.77
C ILE A 9 3.04 8.12 -3.37
N ALA A 10 1.85 8.72 -3.26
CA ALA A 10 1.27 9.10 -1.98
C ALA A 10 1.08 7.88 -1.06
N THR A 11 0.67 6.74 -1.62
CA THR A 11 0.52 5.48 -0.88
C THR A 11 1.87 4.98 -0.36
N ALA A 12 2.92 5.10 -1.17
CA ALA A 12 4.28 4.70 -0.77
C ALA A 12 4.80 5.58 0.38
N LEU A 13 4.65 6.90 0.26
CA LEU A 13 5.00 7.86 1.34
C LEU A 13 4.20 7.59 2.62
N LEU A 14 2.90 7.32 2.48
CA LEU A 14 2.01 7.02 3.59
C LEU A 14 2.45 5.74 4.31
N ASN A 15 2.82 4.69 3.56
CA ASN A 15 3.38 3.47 4.13
C ASN A 15 4.67 3.71 4.92
N VAL A 16 5.61 4.50 4.40
CA VAL A 16 6.86 4.83 5.10
C VAL A 16 6.58 5.60 6.40
N GLY A 17 5.66 6.56 6.38
CA GLY A 17 5.33 7.35 7.57
C GLY A 17 4.56 6.56 8.64
N LEU A 18 3.63 5.69 8.24
CA LEU A 18 2.77 4.92 9.15
C LEU A 18 3.42 3.64 9.67
N TYR A 19 4.50 3.16 9.05
CA TYR A 19 5.17 1.93 9.48
C TYR A 19 5.55 1.97 10.97
N ASN A 20 6.08 3.11 11.44
CA ASN A 20 6.49 3.29 12.84
C ASN A 20 5.31 3.37 13.83
N VAL A 21 4.08 3.57 13.34
CA VAL A 21 2.89 3.76 14.18
C VAL A 21 2.01 2.50 14.19
N LEU A 22 1.82 1.88 13.03
CA LEU A 22 0.84 0.82 12.79
C LEU A 22 1.47 -0.50 12.35
N PHE A 23 2.79 -0.53 12.09
CA PHE A 23 3.53 -1.73 11.70
C PHE A 23 2.82 -2.47 10.54
N VAL A 24 2.30 -3.67 10.78
CA VAL A 24 1.61 -4.52 9.79
C VAL A 24 0.25 -3.96 9.33
N LEU A 25 -0.34 -3.01 10.05
CA LEU A 25 -1.60 -2.35 9.65
C LEU A 25 -1.38 -1.15 8.73
N ALA A 26 -0.16 -0.62 8.63
CA ALA A 26 0.16 0.49 7.75
C ALA A 26 -0.14 0.21 6.25
N PRO A 27 0.25 -0.95 5.66
CA PRO A 27 -0.12 -1.30 4.28
C PRO A 27 -1.62 -1.32 4.06
N LEU A 28 -2.37 -1.85 5.03
CA LEU A 28 -3.82 -1.94 4.93
C LEU A 28 -4.46 -0.55 4.90
N ALA A 29 -4.09 0.32 5.84
CA ALA A 29 -4.62 1.67 5.93
C ALA A 29 -4.24 2.51 4.69
N ALA A 30 -2.99 2.46 4.27
CA ALA A 30 -2.53 3.17 3.08
C ALA A 30 -3.22 2.67 1.81
N GLY A 31 -3.41 1.35 1.70
CA GLY A 31 -4.20 0.72 0.65
C GLY A 31 -5.65 1.25 0.63
N ILE A 32 -6.33 1.28 1.78
CA ILE A 32 -7.71 1.79 1.88
C ILE A 32 -7.81 3.23 1.37
N VAL A 33 -6.90 4.10 1.79
CA VAL A 33 -6.87 5.50 1.35
C VAL A 33 -6.67 5.58 -0.16
N CYS A 34 -5.71 4.84 -0.71
CA CYS A 34 -5.44 4.78 -2.14
C CYS A 34 -6.67 4.33 -2.95
N GLY A 35 -7.26 3.19 -2.55
CA GLY A 35 -8.44 2.64 -3.20
C GLY A 35 -9.64 3.58 -3.15
N PHE A 36 -9.85 4.26 -2.01
CA PHE A 36 -10.95 5.19 -1.81
C PHE A 36 -10.93 6.33 -2.83
N PHE A 37 -9.77 6.93 -3.07
CA PHE A 37 -9.61 8.03 -4.03
C PHE A 37 -9.61 7.59 -5.50
N ILE A 38 -9.31 6.31 -5.78
CA ILE A 38 -9.36 5.75 -7.13
C ILE A 38 -10.80 5.43 -7.56
N PHE A 39 -11.71 5.23 -6.61
CA PHE A 39 -13.14 4.92 -6.85
C PHE A 39 -13.36 3.64 -7.69
N SER A 40 -12.38 2.75 -7.76
CA SER A 40 -12.47 1.48 -8.49
C SER A 40 -11.75 0.39 -7.71
N PRO A 41 -12.39 -0.75 -7.43
CA PRO A 41 -11.79 -1.84 -6.66
C PRO A 41 -10.57 -2.43 -7.37
N LYS A 42 -10.64 -2.67 -8.68
CA LYS A 42 -9.53 -3.28 -9.45
C LYS A 42 -8.29 -2.38 -9.44
N LEU A 43 -8.47 -1.09 -9.77
CA LEU A 43 -7.36 -0.14 -9.79
C LEU A 43 -6.86 0.17 -8.37
N GLY A 44 -7.75 0.17 -7.37
CA GLY A 44 -7.41 0.31 -5.96
C GLY A 44 -6.51 -0.83 -5.49
N THR A 45 -6.82 -2.08 -5.81
CA THR A 45 -5.99 -3.26 -5.49
C THR A 45 -4.60 -3.14 -6.11
N PHE A 46 -4.52 -2.80 -7.41
CA PHE A 46 -3.24 -2.61 -8.09
C PHE A 46 -2.43 -1.44 -7.52
N GLY A 47 -3.10 -0.31 -7.23
CA GLY A 47 -2.46 0.87 -6.64
C GLY A 47 -1.94 0.62 -5.22
N GLY A 48 -2.73 -0.07 -4.39
CA GLY A 48 -2.35 -0.46 -3.03
C GLY A 48 -1.21 -1.47 -3.00
N PHE A 49 -1.21 -2.44 -3.92
CA PHE A 49 -0.11 -3.39 -4.09
C PHE A 49 1.18 -2.68 -4.50
N LEU A 50 1.15 -1.90 -5.58
CA LEU A 50 2.33 -1.20 -6.10
C LEU A 50 2.86 -0.17 -5.10
N GLY A 51 1.99 0.61 -4.47
CA GLY A 51 2.39 1.60 -3.48
C GLY A 51 3.04 0.97 -2.25
N SER A 52 2.60 -0.23 -1.87
CA SER A 52 3.19 -0.99 -0.76
C SER A 52 4.49 -1.66 -1.18
N ALA A 53 4.57 -2.26 -2.36
CA ALA A 53 5.78 -2.88 -2.88
C ALA A 53 6.92 -1.86 -3.03
N VAL A 54 6.60 -0.69 -3.63
CA VAL A 54 7.57 0.40 -3.82
C VAL A 54 8.06 0.97 -2.48
N ALA A 55 7.25 0.93 -1.43
CA ALA A 55 7.67 1.37 -0.10
C ALA A 55 8.47 0.31 0.65
N TYR A 56 7.94 -0.91 0.77
CA TYR A 56 8.48 -1.93 1.67
C TYR A 56 9.70 -2.66 1.12
N ILE A 57 9.86 -2.79 -0.20
CA ILE A 57 11.06 -3.39 -0.79
C ILE A 57 12.33 -2.59 -0.40
N PRO A 58 12.44 -1.29 -0.72
CA PRO A 58 13.63 -0.53 -0.32
C PRO A 58 13.72 -0.35 1.19
N PHE A 59 12.59 -0.20 1.88
CA PHE A 59 12.57 -0.03 3.34
C PHE A 59 13.18 -1.24 4.06
N LEU A 60 12.78 -2.46 3.70
CA LEU A 60 13.29 -3.68 4.32
C LEU A 60 14.77 -3.93 3.99
N ILE A 61 15.21 -3.61 2.77
CA ILE A 61 16.63 -3.69 2.39
C ILE A 61 17.48 -2.75 3.25
N VAL A 62 17.03 -1.51 3.42
CA VAL A 62 17.73 -0.52 4.26
C VAL A 62 17.72 -0.96 5.73
N LEU A 63 16.59 -1.44 6.23
CA LEU A 63 16.48 -1.93 7.60
C LEU A 63 17.46 -3.07 7.88
N GLU A 64 17.55 -4.06 6.98
CA GLU A 64 18.52 -5.16 7.10
C GLU A 64 19.96 -4.65 7.12
N SER A 65 20.28 -3.66 6.29
CA SER A 65 21.64 -3.09 6.25
C SER A 65 22.04 -2.38 7.55
N ILE A 66 21.07 -1.88 8.32
CA ILE A 66 21.28 -1.19 9.59
C ILE A 66 21.29 -2.18 10.76
N GLU A 67 20.36 -3.11 10.80
CA GLU A 67 20.18 -4.03 11.93
C GLU A 67 21.03 -5.31 11.81
N SER A 68 21.56 -5.63 10.61
CA SER A 68 22.34 -6.85 10.33
C SER A 68 21.68 -8.09 10.92
N SER A 69 20.36 -8.24 10.72
CA SER A 69 19.57 -9.30 11.36
C SER A 69 19.95 -10.71 10.88
N GLY A 70 20.69 -10.81 9.77
CA GLY A 70 21.08 -12.07 9.15
C GLY A 70 19.96 -12.66 8.31
N ALA A 71 18.97 -11.85 7.95
CA ALA A 71 17.87 -12.28 7.11
C ALA A 71 18.32 -12.39 5.65
N ASP A 72 18.11 -13.57 5.07
CA ASP A 72 18.38 -13.78 3.65
C ASP A 72 17.55 -12.82 2.78
N PHE A 73 18.15 -12.39 1.66
CA PHE A 73 17.51 -11.51 0.68
C PHE A 73 16.14 -12.05 0.21
N LEU A 74 16.02 -13.37 0.10
CA LEU A 74 14.76 -14.03 -0.27
C LEU A 74 13.66 -13.78 0.77
N SER A 75 13.99 -13.85 2.07
CA SER A 75 13.05 -13.64 3.17
C SER A 75 12.54 -12.20 3.19
N LEU A 76 13.41 -11.23 2.89
CA LEU A 76 13.03 -9.81 2.77
C LEU A 76 12.04 -9.58 1.62
N ILE A 77 12.27 -10.21 0.47
CA ILE A 77 11.33 -10.12 -0.66
C ILE A 77 9.99 -10.75 -0.30
N VAL A 78 9.98 -11.92 0.34
CA VAL A 78 8.74 -12.59 0.75
C VAL A 78 7.97 -11.72 1.74
N ALA A 79 8.64 -11.12 2.72
CA ALA A 79 8.03 -10.18 3.67
C ALA A 79 7.45 -8.95 2.96
N ALA A 80 8.20 -8.34 2.03
CA ALA A 80 7.72 -7.21 1.23
C ALA A 80 6.48 -7.60 0.40
N MET A 81 6.45 -8.81 -0.16
CA MET A 81 5.32 -9.31 -0.94
C MET A 81 4.08 -9.54 -0.07
N ILE A 82 4.24 -10.08 1.13
CA ILE A 82 3.13 -10.23 2.10
C ILE A 82 2.55 -8.86 2.45
N LEU A 83 3.39 -7.89 2.79
CA LEU A 83 2.95 -6.52 3.09
C LEU A 83 2.27 -5.87 1.87
N SER A 84 2.75 -6.17 0.67
CA SER A 84 2.14 -5.69 -0.58
C SER A 84 0.76 -6.31 -0.83
N MET A 85 0.57 -7.59 -0.50
CA MET A 85 -0.75 -8.22 -0.56
C MET A 85 -1.72 -7.61 0.45
N ILE A 86 -1.26 -7.28 1.66
CA ILE A 86 -2.08 -6.56 2.65
C ILE A 86 -2.50 -5.19 2.09
N GLY A 87 -1.58 -4.46 1.46
CA GLY A 87 -1.89 -3.22 0.76
C GLY A 87 -2.88 -3.37 -0.39
N ALA A 88 -2.81 -4.49 -1.11
CA ALA A 88 -3.77 -4.83 -2.17
C ALA A 88 -5.18 -5.05 -1.61
N VAL A 89 -5.31 -5.75 -0.49
CA VAL A 89 -6.59 -5.97 0.22
C VAL A 89 -7.15 -4.63 0.71
N GLY A 90 -6.31 -3.78 1.30
CA GLY A 90 -6.70 -2.43 1.68
C GLY A 90 -7.21 -1.63 0.47
N GLY A 91 -6.46 -1.66 -0.62
CA GLY A 91 -6.82 -1.04 -1.91
C GLY A 91 -8.17 -1.50 -2.46
N PHE A 92 -8.47 -2.79 -2.34
CA PHE A 92 -9.76 -3.34 -2.74
C PHE A 92 -10.91 -2.77 -1.90
N ILE A 93 -10.76 -2.81 -0.56
CA ILE A 93 -11.77 -2.32 0.39
C ILE A 93 -12.03 -0.82 0.16
N GLY A 94 -10.96 -0.03 0.09
CA GLY A 94 -11.02 1.40 -0.23
C GLY A 94 -11.75 1.65 -1.55
N GLY A 95 -11.42 0.89 -2.60
CA GLY A 95 -12.06 1.00 -3.91
C GLY A 95 -13.57 0.75 -3.89
N ILE A 96 -14.04 -0.23 -3.10
CA ILE A 96 -15.48 -0.47 -2.90
C ILE A 96 -16.13 0.71 -2.18
N MET A 97 -15.51 1.21 -1.10
CA MET A 97 -16.03 2.32 -0.31
C MET A 97 -16.13 3.60 -1.16
N GLY A 98 -15.08 3.93 -1.91
CA GLY A 98 -15.07 5.07 -2.83
C GLY A 98 -16.14 4.95 -3.91
N ALA A 99 -16.25 3.79 -4.55
CA ALA A 99 -17.25 3.55 -5.59
C ALA A 99 -18.69 3.71 -5.06
N LYS A 100 -18.99 3.23 -3.86
CA LYS A 100 -20.30 3.41 -3.21
C LYS A 100 -20.55 4.87 -2.82
N SER A 101 -19.54 5.57 -2.30
CA SER A 101 -19.66 6.98 -1.90
C SER A 101 -19.97 7.87 -3.09
N ARG A 102 -19.29 7.66 -4.23
CA ARG A 102 -19.53 8.43 -5.45
C ARG A 102 -20.96 8.27 -5.98
N LYS A 103 -21.53 7.05 -5.90
CA LYS A 103 -22.91 6.81 -6.33
C LYS A 103 -23.94 7.57 -5.47
N ARG A 104 -23.72 7.74 -4.16
CA ARG A 104 -24.65 8.47 -3.28
C ARG A 104 -24.70 9.97 -3.53
N VAL A 105 -23.62 10.58 -4.03
CA VAL A 105 -23.54 12.03 -4.25
C VAL A 105 -24.22 12.45 -5.56
N GLN A 106 -24.52 11.51 -6.45
CA GLN A 106 -25.17 11.77 -7.75
C GLN A 106 -26.68 11.48 -7.74
N VAL A 107 -27.25 11.13 -6.58
CA VAL A 107 -28.70 10.96 -6.34
C VAL A 107 -29.18 12.14 -5.51
#